data_AF-A0A9N9E524-F1
#
_entry.id   AF-A0A9N9E524-F1
#
_cell.length_a   1.000
_cell.length_b   1.000
_cell.length_c   1.000
_cell.angle_alpha   90.00
_cell.angle_beta   90.00
_cell.angle_gamma   90.00
#
_symmetry.space_group_name_H-M   'P 1'
#
loop_
_entity.id
_entity.type
_entity.pdbx_description
1 polymer ?
#
loop_
_entity_poly.entity_id
_entity_poly.type
_entity_poly.pdbx_seq_one_letter_code
_entity_poly.pdbx_strand_id
1 'polypeptide(L)'
;MIPIFSSSECIEKPLDVVRYLLELESNSSDQLALGQATIPEYFKTIFELGGKVNQIPSLNDVSCVYDIPQYTLVRFRAMIQNTGFGHEVFVSSYEMVNNDGIKQRKFHKYSDEIILKDENLNDVLESLNSPTNEFSERQLFYCTSVPGETQSRLKSVTDIEGLHPNNLNKKHMAAVVKIYEKEDSFKVTDVVEFIGVLNYPRKATNDANESQCEEFNVLYENTASCYTPSVHVIFYRKLHPTGNPLIPTTNLS
;
A
#
# COMPACT_ATOMS: atom_id res chain seq x y z
N MET A 1 4.89 -24.00 -1.80
CA MET A 1 5.99 -23.10 -1.43
C MET A 1 6.08 -23.02 0.08
N ILE A 2 7.27 -23.11 0.67
CA ILE A 2 7.47 -22.86 2.10
C ILE A 2 7.87 -21.39 2.25
N PRO A 3 7.11 -20.57 2.99
CA PRO A 3 7.43 -19.15 3.15
C PRO A 3 8.72 -18.98 3.96
N ILE A 4 9.68 -18.25 3.38
CA ILE A 4 10.97 -17.88 4.00
C ILE A 4 10.75 -16.98 5.23
N PHE A 5 9.78 -16.07 5.16
CA PHE A 5 9.47 -15.11 6.22
C PHE A 5 8.21 -15.52 6.98
N SER A 6 8.17 -15.16 8.26
CA SER A 6 6.97 -15.31 9.08
C SER A 6 5.89 -14.27 8.71
N SER A 7 4.64 -14.55 9.09
CA SER A 7 3.54 -13.61 8.86
C SER A 7 3.72 -12.28 9.62
N SER A 8 4.38 -12.28 10.77
CA SER A 8 4.67 -11.06 11.54
C SER A 8 5.72 -10.20 10.82
N GLU A 9 6.80 -10.80 10.28
CA GLU A 9 7.79 -10.06 9.48
C GLU A 9 7.17 -9.44 8.23
N CYS A 10 6.31 -10.18 7.53
CA CYS A 10 5.56 -9.65 6.39
C CYS A 10 4.61 -8.50 6.77
N ILE A 11 4.11 -8.43 8.00
CA ILE A 11 3.25 -7.33 8.48
C ILE A 11 4.08 -6.12 8.91
N GLU A 12 5.12 -6.34 9.71
CA GLU A 12 5.90 -5.27 10.33
C GLU A 12 6.88 -4.62 9.36
N LYS A 13 7.47 -5.40 8.44
CA LYS A 13 8.50 -4.94 7.50
C LYS A 13 8.28 -5.49 6.08
N PRO A 14 7.11 -5.27 5.46
CA PRO A 14 6.80 -5.78 4.11
C PRO A 14 7.80 -5.29 3.06
N LEU A 15 8.28 -4.05 3.16
CA LEU A 15 9.23 -3.50 2.18
C LEU A 15 10.57 -4.24 2.18
N ASP A 16 11.08 -4.61 3.36
CA ASP A 16 12.34 -5.34 3.46
C ASP A 16 12.18 -6.77 2.91
N VAL A 17 11.04 -7.40 3.17
CA VAL A 17 10.67 -8.70 2.57
C VAL A 17 10.61 -8.61 1.05
N VAL A 18 9.89 -7.63 0.50
CA VAL A 18 9.78 -7.41 -0.96
C VAL A 18 11.15 -7.20 -1.58
N ARG A 19 11.98 -6.32 -1.01
CA ARG A 19 13.33 -6.03 -1.52
C ARG A 19 14.17 -7.30 -1.57
N TYR A 20 14.17 -8.07 -0.50
CA TYR A 20 14.90 -9.33 -0.45
C TYR A 20 14.43 -10.32 -1.52
N LEU A 21 13.11 -10.46 -1.72
CA LEU A 21 12.57 -11.34 -2.77
C LEU A 21 12.98 -10.90 -4.18
N LEU A 22 12.95 -9.59 -4.47
CA LEU A 22 13.40 -9.04 -5.76
C LEU A 22 14.91 -9.20 -5.98
N GLU A 23 15.71 -8.97 -4.93
CA GLU A 23 17.15 -9.20 -4.98
C GLU A 23 17.48 -10.68 -5.21
N LEU A 24 16.73 -11.61 -4.61
CA LEU A 24 16.87 -13.03 -4.88
C LEU A 24 16.53 -13.38 -6.33
N GLU A 25 15.41 -12.88 -6.87
CA GLU A 25 15.02 -13.10 -8.27
C GLU A 25 16.09 -12.56 -9.24
N SER A 26 16.69 -11.40 -8.94
CA SER A 26 17.70 -10.78 -9.79
C SER A 26 19.05 -11.49 -9.78
N ASN A 27 19.44 -12.11 -8.65
CA ASN A 27 20.74 -12.77 -8.50
C ASN A 27 20.71 -14.25 -8.93
N SER A 28 19.52 -14.84 -9.07
CA SER A 28 19.35 -16.28 -9.23
C SER A 28 18.98 -16.66 -10.66
N SER A 29 19.83 -17.47 -11.30
CA SER A 29 19.36 -18.48 -12.28
C SER A 29 18.60 -19.62 -11.59
N ASP A 30 18.60 -19.65 -10.26
CA ASP A 30 17.95 -20.62 -9.38
C ASP A 30 16.47 -20.28 -9.15
N GLN A 31 15.60 -20.87 -9.99
CA GLN A 31 14.14 -20.85 -9.85
C GLN A 31 13.61 -21.60 -8.60
N LEU A 32 14.47 -22.03 -7.68
CA LEU A 32 14.13 -23.01 -6.64
C LEU A 32 13.50 -22.42 -5.38
N ALA A 33 13.78 -21.16 -5.00
CA ALA A 33 13.31 -20.61 -3.73
C ALA A 33 11.88 -20.05 -3.79
N LEU A 34 11.54 -19.32 -4.86
CA LEU A 34 10.21 -18.75 -5.07
C LEU A 34 9.32 -19.62 -5.97
N GLY A 35 9.86 -20.69 -6.58
CA GLY A 35 9.08 -21.60 -7.43
C GLY A 35 8.15 -20.85 -8.39
N GLN A 36 8.72 -20.01 -9.27
CA GLN A 36 7.99 -19.17 -10.24
C GLN A 36 6.96 -18.17 -9.68
N ALA A 37 6.70 -18.14 -8.38
CA ALA A 37 5.62 -17.32 -7.86
C ALA A 37 6.01 -15.84 -7.84
N THR A 38 5.06 -14.98 -8.11
CA THR A 38 5.24 -13.53 -8.00
C THR A 38 5.14 -13.08 -6.54
N ILE A 39 5.61 -11.87 -6.22
CA ILE A 39 5.45 -11.28 -4.87
C ILE A 39 3.99 -11.29 -4.39
N PRO A 40 2.98 -10.90 -5.20
CA PRO A 40 1.58 -11.05 -4.81
C PRO A 40 1.21 -12.49 -4.42
N GLU A 41 1.67 -13.49 -5.18
CA GLU A 41 1.38 -14.90 -4.91
C GLU A 41 2.08 -15.41 -3.63
N TYR A 42 3.29 -14.92 -3.35
CA TYR A 42 4.00 -15.18 -2.10
C TYR A 42 3.19 -14.68 -0.90
N PHE A 43 2.75 -13.43 -0.92
CA PHE A 43 1.95 -12.85 0.16
C PHE A 43 0.56 -13.52 0.27
N LYS A 44 -0.10 -13.83 -0.86
CA LYS A 44 -1.36 -14.60 -0.87
C LYS A 44 -1.19 -15.96 -0.19
N THR A 45 -0.10 -16.68 -0.47
CA THR A 45 0.19 -17.97 0.15
C THR A 45 0.31 -17.87 1.67
N ILE A 46 0.93 -16.81 2.19
CA ILE A 46 1.08 -16.60 3.64
C ILE A 46 -0.26 -16.27 4.31
N PHE A 47 -1.04 -15.36 3.71
CA PHE A 47 -2.19 -14.77 4.39
C PHE A 47 -3.53 -15.42 4.02
N GLU A 48 -3.78 -15.75 2.75
CA GLU A 48 -5.03 -16.36 2.31
C GLU A 48 -5.05 -17.87 2.63
N LEU A 49 -4.05 -18.62 2.16
CA LEU A 49 -3.98 -20.05 2.40
C LEU A 49 -3.73 -20.37 3.89
N GLY A 50 -3.01 -19.49 4.59
CA GLY A 50 -2.78 -19.61 6.03
C GLY A 50 -3.95 -19.18 6.91
N GLY A 51 -5.02 -18.59 6.36
CA GLY A 51 -6.12 -18.02 7.15
C GLY A 51 -5.70 -16.89 8.10
N LYS A 52 -4.57 -16.23 7.80
CA LYS A 52 -3.95 -15.21 8.67
C LYS A 52 -4.30 -13.77 8.28
N VAL A 53 -5.14 -13.56 7.28
CA VAL A 53 -5.56 -12.21 6.83
C VAL A 53 -6.03 -11.33 7.99
N ASN A 54 -6.73 -11.90 8.97
CA ASN A 54 -7.24 -11.16 10.14
C ASN A 54 -6.15 -10.62 11.08
N GLN A 55 -4.91 -11.11 10.96
CA GLN A 55 -3.76 -10.58 11.72
C GLN A 55 -3.26 -9.26 11.12
N ILE A 56 -3.60 -8.96 9.86
CA ILE A 56 -3.20 -7.73 9.19
C ILE A 56 -4.05 -6.57 9.76
N PRO A 57 -3.42 -5.49 10.25
CA PRO A 57 -4.12 -4.29 10.70
C PRO A 57 -5.05 -3.72 9.63
N SER A 58 -6.26 -3.34 10.03
CA SER A 58 -7.29 -2.83 9.12
C SER A 58 -7.39 -1.32 9.19
N LEU A 59 -7.31 -0.65 8.04
CA LEU A 59 -7.59 0.79 7.94
C LEU A 59 -9.04 1.14 8.26
N ASN A 60 -9.96 0.16 8.17
CA ASN A 60 -11.37 0.36 8.49
C ASN A 60 -11.64 0.37 10.00
N ASP A 61 -10.74 -0.21 10.80
CA ASP A 61 -10.95 -0.40 12.25
C ASP A 61 -10.29 0.71 13.09
N VAL A 62 -9.47 1.56 12.47
CA VAL A 62 -8.76 2.64 13.16
C VAL A 62 -9.47 3.98 13.01
N SER A 63 -9.46 4.75 14.09
CA SER A 63 -9.96 6.12 14.05
C SER A 63 -8.92 7.03 13.44
N CYS A 64 -7.63 6.86 13.71
CA CYS A 64 -6.58 7.69 13.13
C CYS A 64 -5.64 6.81 12.29
N VAL A 65 -5.32 7.22 11.06
CA VAL A 65 -4.36 6.46 10.24
C VAL A 65 -2.97 6.41 10.87
N TYR A 66 -2.61 7.44 11.65
CA TYR A 66 -1.36 7.52 12.41
C TYR A 66 -1.29 6.54 13.59
N ASP A 67 -2.40 5.87 13.95
CA ASP A 67 -2.39 4.81 14.97
C ASP A 67 -1.68 3.54 14.44
N ILE A 68 -1.53 3.43 13.12
CA ILE A 68 -0.79 2.35 12.46
C ILE A 68 0.60 2.89 12.07
N PRO A 69 1.69 2.17 12.36
CA PRO A 69 3.01 2.59 11.94
C PRO A 69 3.13 2.70 10.41
N GLN A 70 3.94 3.64 9.93
CA GLN A 70 4.20 3.77 8.49
C GLN A 70 4.94 2.56 7.96
N TYR A 71 4.75 2.24 6.68
CA TYR A 71 5.40 1.15 5.96
C TYR A 71 5.08 -0.26 6.46
N THR A 72 4.05 -0.42 7.29
CA THR A 72 3.52 -1.73 7.66
C THR A 72 2.49 -2.22 6.65
N LEU A 73 2.27 -3.53 6.61
CA LEU A 73 1.21 -4.14 5.82
C LEU A 73 -0.15 -3.85 6.47
N VAL A 74 -1.10 -3.38 5.66
CA VAL A 74 -2.47 -3.12 6.09
C VAL A 74 -3.46 -3.77 5.13
N ARG A 75 -4.66 -4.05 5.64
CA ARG A 75 -5.83 -4.36 4.83
C ARG A 75 -6.78 -3.16 4.81
N PHE A 76 -7.36 -2.89 3.65
CA PHE A 76 -8.32 -1.82 3.46
C PHE A 76 -9.46 -2.30 2.59
N ARG A 77 -10.62 -2.51 3.22
CA ARG A 77 -11.87 -2.81 2.53
C ARG A 77 -12.52 -1.50 2.11
N ALA A 78 -12.48 -1.24 0.81
CA ALA A 78 -12.82 0.07 0.29
C ALA A 78 -13.69 -0.01 -0.96
N MET A 79 -14.49 1.04 -1.14
CA MET A 79 -15.24 1.28 -2.36
C MET A 79 -14.45 2.25 -3.24
N ILE A 80 -14.26 1.88 -4.51
CA ILE A 80 -13.59 2.73 -5.50
C ILE A 80 -14.50 3.91 -5.84
N GLN A 81 -14.01 5.13 -5.63
CA GLN A 81 -14.76 6.37 -5.91
C GLN A 81 -14.34 7.01 -7.22
N ASN A 82 -13.04 6.95 -7.55
CA ASN A 82 -12.52 7.54 -8.78
C ASN A 82 -11.42 6.65 -9.37
N THR A 83 -11.57 6.31 -10.65
CA THR A 83 -10.60 5.56 -11.46
C THR A 83 -9.76 6.48 -12.36
N GLY A 84 -10.07 7.79 -12.42
CA GLY A 84 -9.45 8.78 -13.29
C GLY A 84 -8.21 9.47 -12.72
N PHE A 85 -7.57 8.91 -11.68
CA PHE A 85 -6.30 9.43 -11.15
C PHE A 85 -5.08 9.09 -12.03
N GLY A 86 -5.28 8.28 -13.07
CA GLY A 86 -4.26 8.00 -14.08
C GLY A 86 -3.16 7.06 -13.59
N HIS A 87 -1.99 7.19 -14.22
CA HIS A 87 -0.80 6.40 -13.97
C HIS A 87 0.34 7.29 -13.49
N GLU A 88 1.16 6.78 -12.59
CA GLU A 88 2.43 7.40 -12.17
C GLU A 88 3.60 6.51 -12.65
N VAL A 89 4.65 7.15 -13.16
CA VAL A 89 5.93 6.49 -13.44
C VAL A 89 6.78 6.52 -12.18
N PHE A 90 7.41 5.40 -11.83
CA PHE A 90 8.35 5.30 -10.71
C PHE A 90 9.58 4.49 -11.12
N VAL A 91 10.68 4.65 -10.38
CA VAL A 91 11.90 3.85 -10.58
C VAL A 91 11.71 2.50 -9.89
N SER A 92 11.65 1.40 -10.65
CA SER A 92 11.47 0.06 -10.11
C SER A 92 12.78 -0.57 -9.63
N SER A 93 13.88 -0.31 -10.35
CA SER A 93 15.22 -0.72 -9.96
C SER A 93 16.27 0.31 -10.39
N TYR A 94 17.34 0.42 -9.59
CA TYR A 94 18.46 1.30 -9.87
C TYR A 94 19.77 0.63 -9.44
N GLU A 95 20.90 1.10 -9.97
CA GLU A 95 22.22 0.58 -9.59
C GLU A 95 22.89 1.51 -8.59
N MET A 96 23.38 0.96 -7.48
CA MET A 96 24.25 1.68 -6.55
C MET A 96 25.63 1.07 -6.49
N VAL A 97 26.61 1.92 -6.26
CA VAL A 97 28.00 1.51 -6.05
C VAL A 97 28.19 1.40 -4.54
N ASN A 98 28.40 0.18 -4.03
CA ASN A 98 28.74 -0.02 -2.63
C ASN A 98 30.11 0.61 -2.32
N ASN A 99 30.42 0.80 -1.03
CA ASN A 99 31.71 1.32 -0.58
C ASN A 99 32.93 0.55 -1.15
N ASP A 100 32.73 -0.72 -1.51
CA ASP A 100 33.75 -1.58 -2.13
C ASP A 100 33.91 -1.36 -3.65
N GLY A 101 33.20 -0.38 -4.24
CA GLY A 101 33.20 -0.10 -5.68
C GLY A 101 32.37 -1.08 -6.52
N ILE A 102 31.67 -2.03 -5.88
CA ILE A 102 30.86 -3.05 -6.55
C ILE A 102 29.48 -2.46 -6.85
N LYS A 103 29.06 -2.55 -8.11
CA LYS A 103 27.70 -2.20 -8.53
C LYS A 103 26.72 -3.26 -8.05
N GLN A 104 25.73 -2.85 -7.27
CA GLN A 104 24.62 -3.67 -6.82
C GLN A 104 23.30 -3.09 -7.32
N ARG A 105 22.44 -3.95 -7.87
CA ARG A 105 21.08 -3.55 -8.23
C ARG A 105 20.20 -3.53 -7.00
N LYS A 106 19.51 -2.41 -6.79
CA LYS A 106 18.54 -2.20 -5.71
C LYS A 106 17.15 -2.06 -6.31
N PHE A 107 16.16 -2.49 -5.55
CA PHE A 107 14.77 -2.53 -5.97
C PHE A 107 13.91 -1.61 -5.10
N HIS A 108 13.00 -0.91 -5.76
CA HIS A 108 12.10 0.03 -5.13
C HIS A 108 10.68 -0.20 -5.69
N LYS A 109 9.87 -0.97 -4.95
CA LYS A 109 8.48 -1.26 -5.27
C LYS A 109 7.63 -1.16 -4.00
N TYR A 110 6.36 -0.80 -4.17
CA TYR A 110 5.39 -0.62 -3.08
C TYR A 110 5.68 0.52 -2.09
N SER A 111 6.40 1.56 -2.55
CA SER A 111 6.66 2.77 -1.77
C SER A 111 6.76 4.00 -2.68
N ASP A 112 6.65 5.19 -2.09
CA ASP A 112 6.81 6.49 -2.78
C ASP A 112 8.22 7.06 -2.65
N GLU A 113 8.89 6.76 -1.55
CA GLU A 113 10.20 7.29 -1.22
C GLU A 113 11.25 6.20 -1.29
N ILE A 114 12.35 6.45 -1.98
CA ILE A 114 13.53 5.59 -1.87
C ILE A 114 14.06 5.80 -0.44
N ILE A 115 13.84 4.79 0.41
CA ILE A 115 14.24 4.86 1.82
C ILE A 115 15.74 4.57 1.91
N LEU A 116 16.51 5.64 2.02
CA LEU A 116 17.97 5.62 2.14
C LEU A 116 18.32 5.63 3.63
N LYS A 117 18.44 4.45 4.23
CA LYS A 117 19.06 4.31 5.54
C LYS A 117 20.54 4.05 5.26
N ASP A 118 21.39 5.01 5.59
CA ASP A 118 22.86 4.87 5.61
C ASP A 118 23.63 5.08 4.28
N GLU A 119 22.99 5.62 3.24
CA GLU A 119 23.65 5.93 1.96
C GLU A 119 23.89 7.43 1.77
N ASN A 120 25.02 7.80 1.15
CA ASN A 120 25.35 9.20 0.86
C ASN A 120 24.42 9.73 -0.25
N LEU A 121 23.68 10.80 0.05
CA LEU A 121 22.68 11.38 -0.85
C LEU A 121 23.23 11.68 -2.25
N ASN A 122 24.51 12.06 -2.37
CA ASN A 122 25.14 12.36 -3.65
C ASN A 122 25.29 11.12 -4.54
N ASP A 123 25.68 9.98 -3.95
CA ASP A 123 25.85 8.72 -4.69
C ASP A 123 24.49 8.23 -5.23
N VAL A 124 23.43 8.46 -4.45
CA VAL A 124 22.06 8.13 -4.87
C VAL A 124 21.57 9.02 -6.01
N LEU A 125 21.85 10.32 -5.93
CA LEU A 125 21.47 11.26 -7.00
C LEU A 125 22.20 10.93 -8.31
N GLU A 126 23.46 10.50 -8.25
CA GLU A 126 24.19 10.01 -9.42
C GLU A 126 23.58 8.72 -9.96
N SER A 127 23.26 7.77 -9.07
CA SER A 127 22.56 6.52 -9.41
C SER A 127 21.20 6.75 -10.06
N LEU A 128 20.41 7.75 -9.61
CA LEU A 128 19.10 8.08 -10.17
C LEU A 128 19.15 8.65 -11.60
N ASN A 129 20.29 9.22 -11.98
CA ASN A 129 20.54 9.70 -13.34
C ASN A 129 21.18 8.64 -14.25
N SER A 130 21.43 7.44 -13.74
CA SER A 130 22.00 6.35 -14.52
C SER A 130 21.03 5.88 -15.62
N PRO A 131 21.50 5.69 -16.87
CA PRO A 131 20.67 5.14 -17.94
C PRO A 131 20.28 3.68 -17.73
N THR A 132 20.85 3.01 -16.73
CA THR A 132 20.54 1.61 -16.36
C THR A 132 19.30 1.49 -15.49
N ASN A 133 18.69 2.61 -15.07
CA ASN A 133 17.52 2.59 -14.22
C ASN A 133 16.31 2.04 -14.97
N GLU A 134 15.59 1.17 -14.28
CA GLU A 134 14.36 0.60 -14.79
C GLU A 134 13.19 1.41 -14.25
N PHE A 135 12.33 1.86 -15.16
CA PHE A 135 11.11 2.59 -14.83
C PHE A 135 9.91 1.67 -15.03
N SER A 136 8.91 1.84 -14.19
CA SER A 136 7.65 1.12 -14.27
C SER A 136 6.49 2.07 -13.96
N GLU A 137 5.28 1.60 -14.25
CA GLU A 137 4.06 2.38 -14.08
C GLU A 137 3.20 1.76 -12.97
N ARG A 138 2.46 2.63 -12.27
CA ARG A 138 1.45 2.22 -11.31
C ARG A 138 0.18 3.02 -11.51
N GLN A 139 -0.96 2.38 -11.36
CA GLN A 139 -2.28 3.00 -11.50
C GLN A 139 -2.81 3.47 -10.15
N LEU A 140 -3.43 4.65 -10.13
CA LEU A 140 -3.95 5.28 -8.92
C LEU A 140 -5.48 5.24 -8.90
N PHE A 141 -6.02 4.95 -7.73
CA PHE A 141 -7.45 4.97 -7.44
C PHE A 141 -7.72 5.74 -6.17
N TYR A 142 -8.78 6.55 -6.16
CA TYR A 142 -9.28 7.13 -4.92
C TYR A 142 -10.37 6.23 -4.33
N CYS A 143 -10.16 5.80 -3.09
CA CYS A 143 -11.00 4.82 -2.43
C CYS A 143 -11.44 5.33 -1.05
N THR A 144 -12.65 4.98 -0.66
CA THR A 144 -13.20 5.31 0.67
C THR A 144 -13.66 4.05 1.39
N SER A 145 -13.75 4.10 2.71
CA SER A 145 -14.42 3.05 3.48
C SER A 145 -15.84 2.83 2.94
N VAL A 146 -16.26 1.57 2.88
CA VAL A 146 -17.56 1.22 2.29
C VAL A 146 -18.69 1.92 3.06
N PRO A 147 -19.53 2.71 2.38
CA PRO A 147 -20.64 3.39 3.03
C PRO A 147 -21.57 2.40 3.73
N GLY A 148 -22.03 2.75 4.93
CA GLY A 148 -22.92 1.90 5.72
C GLY A 148 -22.25 0.80 6.54
N GLU A 149 -20.98 0.46 6.27
CA GLU A 149 -20.26 -0.57 7.03
C GLU A 149 -19.40 -0.02 8.17
N THR A 150 -19.11 1.28 8.18
CA THR A 150 -18.45 1.93 9.31
C THR A 150 -19.44 2.06 10.49
N GLN A 151 -19.79 0.92 11.07
CA GLN A 151 -20.44 0.78 12.36
C GLN A 151 -19.36 1.03 13.42
N SER A 152 -19.26 2.24 13.95
CA SER A 152 -18.92 2.28 15.38
C SER A 152 -19.91 1.32 16.05
N ARG A 153 -19.40 0.26 16.69
CA ARG A 153 -20.13 -0.67 17.57
C ARG A 153 -21.43 0.01 18.00
N LEU A 154 -22.58 -0.55 17.62
CA LEU A 154 -23.87 -0.21 18.22
C LEU A 154 -23.71 -0.31 19.73
N LYS A 155 -23.33 0.80 20.38
CA LYS A 155 -23.48 0.98 21.80
C LYS A 155 -24.99 1.07 21.97
N SER A 156 -25.54 -0.03 22.50
CA SER A 156 -26.86 -0.18 23.09
C SER A 156 -28.00 0.62 22.44
N VAL A 157 -28.96 -0.12 21.90
CA VAL A 157 -30.26 0.31 21.41
C VAL A 157 -31.13 0.93 22.53
N THR A 158 -30.74 2.07 23.08
CA THR A 158 -31.56 2.80 24.07
C THR A 158 -31.86 4.25 23.71
N ASP A 159 -31.19 4.85 22.72
CA ASP A 159 -31.43 6.26 22.38
C ASP A 159 -32.06 6.39 20.99
N ILE A 160 -33.36 6.07 20.89
CA ILE A 160 -34.20 6.38 19.72
C ILE A 160 -34.86 7.74 19.96
N GLU A 161 -34.09 8.82 19.98
CA GLU A 161 -34.61 10.16 19.71
C GLU A 161 -33.52 10.96 18.98
N GLY A 162 -33.68 11.13 17.66
CA GLY A 162 -32.82 12.02 16.87
C GLY A 162 -32.10 11.40 15.66
N LEU A 163 -32.79 10.60 14.84
CA LEU A 163 -32.29 10.26 13.49
C LEU A 163 -32.52 11.44 12.53
N HIS A 164 -31.65 12.46 12.62
CA HIS A 164 -31.42 13.39 11.53
C HIS A 164 -30.42 12.76 10.53
N PRO A 165 -30.62 12.90 9.20
CA PRO A 165 -29.74 12.30 8.19
C PRO A 165 -28.31 12.85 8.12
N ASN A 166 -27.97 13.85 8.95
CA ASN A 166 -26.68 14.55 8.95
C ASN A 166 -25.86 14.32 10.22
N ASN A 167 -25.81 13.10 10.76
CA ASN A 167 -24.83 12.76 11.81
C ASN A 167 -23.43 12.63 11.18
N LEU A 168 -22.82 13.79 10.92
CA LEU A 168 -21.54 14.03 10.24
C LEU A 168 -20.30 13.69 11.10
N ASN A 169 -20.46 12.91 12.17
CA ASN A 169 -19.37 12.47 13.06
C ASN A 169 -18.94 11.01 12.79
N LYS A 170 -19.31 10.44 11.65
CA LYS A 170 -18.79 9.15 11.19
C LYS A 170 -17.48 9.39 10.46
N LYS A 171 -16.35 8.97 11.06
CA LYS A 171 -15.03 9.12 10.46
C LYS A 171 -14.89 8.13 9.30
N HIS A 172 -15.20 8.61 8.09
CA HIS A 172 -14.94 7.89 6.86
C HIS A 172 -13.44 7.91 6.57
N MET A 173 -12.84 6.74 6.35
CA MET A 173 -11.45 6.63 5.93
C MET A 173 -11.39 6.79 4.41
N ALA A 174 -10.46 7.61 3.92
CA ALA A 174 -10.18 7.76 2.50
C ALA A 174 -8.68 7.54 2.27
N ALA A 175 -8.33 6.87 1.18
CA ALA A 175 -6.95 6.61 0.82
C ALA A 175 -6.77 6.56 -0.70
N VAL A 176 -5.57 6.92 -1.14
CA VAL A 176 -5.12 6.69 -2.52
C VAL A 176 -4.56 5.28 -2.61
N VAL A 177 -5.17 4.44 -3.45
CA VAL A 177 -4.74 3.06 -3.67
C VAL A 177 -3.86 3.02 -4.92
N LYS A 178 -2.65 2.47 -4.78
CA LYS A 178 -1.63 2.41 -5.83
C LYS A 178 -1.40 0.96 -6.25
N ILE A 179 -1.64 0.64 -7.52
CA ILE A 179 -1.60 -0.72 -8.05
C ILE A 179 -0.49 -0.83 -9.10
N TYR A 180 0.38 -1.81 -8.92
CA TYR A 180 1.62 -1.98 -9.70
C TYR A 180 1.48 -2.94 -10.88
N GLU A 181 0.32 -3.58 -11.02
CA GLU A 181 0.00 -4.44 -12.15
C GLU A 181 -1.09 -3.76 -12.97
N LYS A 182 -1.09 -4.00 -14.28
CA LYS A 182 -2.10 -3.43 -15.15
C LYS A 182 -3.46 -4.04 -14.82
N GLU A 183 -4.37 -3.23 -14.30
CA GLU A 183 -5.67 -3.68 -13.84
C GLU A 183 -6.79 -2.83 -14.45
N ASP A 184 -7.25 -3.28 -15.63
CA ASP A 184 -8.26 -2.58 -16.42
C ASP A 184 -9.71 -2.89 -15.95
N SER A 185 -9.90 -3.78 -14.97
CA SER A 185 -11.23 -4.28 -14.63
C SER A 185 -11.92 -3.54 -13.48
N PHE A 186 -11.26 -2.61 -12.78
CA PHE A 186 -11.87 -1.85 -11.70
C PHE A 186 -12.85 -0.79 -12.20
N LYS A 187 -14.02 -0.74 -11.56
CA LYS A 187 -15.06 0.25 -11.84
C LYS A 187 -15.35 1.07 -10.60
N VAL A 188 -15.87 2.28 -10.80
CA VAL A 188 -16.44 3.07 -9.70
C VAL A 188 -17.54 2.25 -9.04
N THR A 189 -17.65 2.34 -7.72
CA THR A 189 -18.53 1.55 -6.83
C THR A 189 -18.11 0.10 -6.59
N ASP A 190 -17.05 -0.40 -7.24
CA ASP A 190 -16.50 -1.71 -6.90
C ASP A 190 -16.01 -1.69 -5.43
N VAL A 191 -16.38 -2.74 -4.70
CA VAL A 191 -15.88 -2.97 -3.34
C VAL A 191 -14.76 -3.99 -3.42
N VAL A 192 -13.61 -3.62 -2.88
CA VAL A 192 -12.38 -4.40 -2.97
C VAL A 192 -11.70 -4.40 -1.61
N GLU A 193 -11.17 -5.54 -1.21
CA GLU A 193 -10.24 -5.62 -0.09
C GLU A 193 -8.82 -5.55 -0.63
N PHE A 194 -8.14 -4.43 -0.35
CA PHE A 194 -6.76 -4.19 -0.72
C PHE A 194 -5.84 -4.60 0.41
N ILE A 195 -4.77 -5.32 0.11
CA ILE A 195 -3.69 -5.65 1.05
C ILE A 195 -2.40 -5.04 0.52
N GLY A 196 -1.82 -4.12 1.27
CA GLY A 196 -0.72 -3.30 0.79
C GLY A 196 0.03 -2.59 1.89
N VAL A 197 1.11 -1.92 1.49
CA VAL A 197 1.97 -1.16 2.39
C VAL A 197 1.33 0.21 2.63
N LEU A 198 1.13 0.56 3.91
CA LEU A 198 0.63 1.87 4.29
C LEU A 198 1.72 2.92 4.14
N ASN A 199 1.37 4.02 3.48
CA ASN A 199 2.15 5.24 3.47
C ASN A 199 1.23 6.41 3.85
N TYR A 200 1.72 7.37 4.62
CA TYR A 200 1.00 8.60 4.88
C TYR A 200 1.97 9.78 4.75
N PRO A 201 1.47 10.95 4.30
CA PRO A 201 2.30 12.12 4.15
C PRO A 201 2.96 12.48 5.49
N ARG A 202 4.24 12.88 5.44
CA ARG A 202 4.95 13.35 6.63
C ARG A 202 4.16 14.53 7.20
N LYS A 203 3.77 14.42 8.47
CA LYS A 203 3.14 15.53 9.18
C LYS A 203 4.14 16.68 9.18
N ALA A 204 3.80 17.81 8.56
CA ALA A 204 4.63 19.00 8.62
C ALA A 204 4.87 19.33 10.10
N THR A 205 6.10 19.13 10.57
CA THR A 205 6.51 19.59 11.89
C THR A 205 6.56 21.11 11.81
N ASN A 206 5.80 21.79 12.67
CA ASN A 206 5.84 23.26 12.78
C ASN A 206 7.15 23.78 13.41
N ASP A 207 8.20 22.96 13.43
CA ASP A 207 9.49 23.32 14.00
C ASP A 207 10.28 24.06 12.93
N ALA A 208 10.21 25.38 13.00
CA ALA A 208 10.81 26.35 12.09
C ALA A 208 12.36 26.37 12.10
N ASN A 209 13.05 25.25 12.35
CA ASN A 209 14.50 25.25 12.59
C ASN A 209 15.27 24.02 12.04
N GLU A 210 14.85 23.39 10.94
CA GLU A 210 15.75 22.45 10.22
C GLU A 210 15.82 22.78 8.73
N SER A 211 16.97 23.37 8.37
CA SER A 211 17.61 23.44 7.05
C SER A 211 16.70 23.31 5.81
N GLN A 212 16.47 24.47 5.18
CA GLN A 212 16.09 24.59 3.78
C GLN A 212 17.01 23.74 2.89
N CYS A 213 16.49 22.64 2.35
CA CYS A 213 16.91 22.13 1.06
C CYS A 213 15.85 22.60 0.04
N GLU A 214 15.95 23.87 -0.34
CA GLU A 214 15.22 24.41 -1.49
C GLU A 214 15.95 24.00 -2.78
N GLU A 215 15.66 22.82 -3.34
CA GLU A 215 15.80 22.60 -4.79
C GLU A 215 15.13 21.28 -5.21
N PHE A 216 14.34 21.35 -6.28
CA PHE A 216 13.38 20.35 -6.79
C PHE A 216 12.02 20.27 -6.10
N ASN A 217 11.47 21.44 -5.74
CA ASN A 217 10.03 21.63 -5.84
C ASN A 217 9.63 21.72 -7.33
N VAL A 218 9.50 20.57 -7.99
CA VAL A 218 8.57 20.48 -9.12
C VAL A 218 7.17 20.53 -8.51
N LEU A 219 6.72 21.76 -8.32
CA LEU A 219 5.35 22.13 -8.01
C LEU A 219 4.46 21.74 -9.20
N TYR A 220 4.17 20.45 -9.35
CA TYR A 220 2.88 20.07 -9.89
C TYR A 220 1.90 20.11 -8.71
N GLU A 221 0.93 21.02 -8.82
CA GLU A 221 -0.19 21.18 -7.89
C GLU A 221 -0.85 19.83 -7.60
N ASN A 222 -0.45 19.18 -6.52
CA ASN A 222 -1.26 18.16 -5.86
C ASN A 222 -1.25 18.41 -4.35
N THR A 223 -1.74 19.59 -3.97
CA THR A 223 -1.97 20.00 -2.58
C THR A 223 -2.94 19.07 -1.83
N ALA A 224 -3.59 18.13 -2.52
CA ALA A 224 -4.41 17.06 -1.93
C ALA A 224 -3.59 15.86 -1.40
N SER A 225 -2.32 15.72 -1.79
CA SER A 225 -1.43 14.62 -1.36
C SER A 225 -0.89 14.78 0.07
N CYS A 226 -1.02 15.97 0.67
CA CYS A 226 -0.46 16.28 2.00
C CYS A 226 -1.31 15.73 3.18
N TYR A 227 -2.52 15.21 2.93
CA TYR A 227 -3.42 14.74 4.00
C TYR A 227 -4.05 13.36 3.75
N THR A 228 -3.91 12.80 2.55
CA THR A 228 -4.54 11.53 2.20
C THR A 228 -3.52 10.41 2.29
N PRO A 229 -3.71 9.40 3.16
CA PRO A 229 -2.82 8.24 3.17
C PRO A 229 -2.90 7.49 1.85
N SER A 230 -1.83 6.79 1.50
CA SER A 230 -1.80 5.89 0.35
C SER A 230 -1.55 4.44 0.76
N VAL A 231 -2.11 3.52 -0.01
CA VAL A 231 -1.91 2.07 0.15
C VAL A 231 -1.28 1.55 -1.12
N HIS A 232 -0.03 1.10 -1.01
CA HIS A 232 0.68 0.44 -2.09
C HIS A 232 0.31 -1.04 -2.13
N VAL A 233 -0.59 -1.39 -3.03
CA VAL A 233 -1.22 -2.71 -3.08
C VAL A 233 -0.22 -3.77 -3.53
N ILE A 234 -0.03 -4.80 -2.69
CA ILE A 234 0.70 -6.01 -3.06
C ILE A 234 -0.26 -7.01 -3.69
N PHE A 235 -1.43 -7.22 -3.08
CA PHE A 235 -2.50 -8.02 -3.64
C PHE A 235 -3.86 -7.51 -3.18
N TYR A 236 -4.92 -7.94 -3.87
CA TYR A 236 -6.28 -7.54 -3.55
C TYR A 236 -7.26 -8.67 -3.83
N ARG A 237 -8.46 -8.53 -3.29
CA ARG A 237 -9.59 -9.41 -3.52
C ARG A 237 -10.82 -8.57 -3.85
N LYS A 238 -11.34 -8.71 -5.06
CA LYS A 238 -12.64 -8.14 -5.43
C LYS A 238 -13.72 -8.83 -4.61
N LEU A 239 -14.53 -8.03 -3.91
CA LEU A 239 -15.67 -8.54 -3.19
C LEU A 239 -16.87 -8.45 -4.13
N HIS A 240 -17.54 -9.59 -4.37
CA HIS A 240 -18.68 -9.62 -5.26
C HIS A 240 -19.80 -8.76 -4.68
N PRO A 241 -20.56 -8.01 -5.51
CA PRO A 241 -21.67 -7.18 -5.07
C PRO A 241 -22.90 -8.02 -4.73
N THR A 242 -22.75 -9.17 -4.07
CA THR A 242 -23.86 -9.80 -3.38
C THR A 242 -24.28 -8.81 -2.30
N GLY A 243 -25.29 -8.00 -2.63
CA GLY A 243 -25.72 -6.79 -1.93
C GLY A 243 -26.30 -7.03 -0.54
N ASN A 244 -25.83 -8.05 0.17
CA ASN A 244 -26.16 -8.28 1.55
C ASN A 244 -25.05 -9.09 2.26
N PRO A 245 -24.21 -8.47 3.11
CA PRO A 245 -23.21 -9.17 3.93
C PRO A 245 -23.83 -10.10 4.98
N LEU A 246 -25.16 -10.14 5.11
CA LEU A 246 -25.90 -11.05 6.00
C LEU A 246 -26.35 -12.35 5.32
N ILE A 247 -26.13 -12.52 4.01
CA ILE A 247 -26.45 -13.77 3.32
C ILE A 247 -25.17 -14.60 3.20
N PRO A 248 -25.06 -15.73 3.91
CA PRO A 248 -23.94 -16.65 3.72
C PRO A 248 -23.94 -17.11 2.26
N THR A 249 -22.75 -17.15 1.65
CA THR A 249 -22.54 -17.84 0.36
C THR A 249 -22.70 -19.34 0.56
N THR A 250 -23.95 -19.81 0.66
CA THR A 250 -24.27 -21.23 0.48
C THR A 250 -24.23 -21.54 -1.00
N ASN A 251 -23.35 -22.49 -1.33
CA ASN A 251 -23.10 -23.05 -2.65
C ASN A 251 -24.37 -23.20 -3.50
N LEU A 252 -24.41 -22.51 -4.64
CA LEU A 252 -25.25 -22.90 -5.76
C LEU A 252 -24.42 -23.85 -6.62
N SER A 253 -24.58 -25.15 -6.36
CA SER A 253 -24.24 -26.23 -7.29
C SER A 253 -25.33 -26.38 -8.34
#